data_AF-A0A925H161-F1
#
_entry.id   AF-A0A925H161-F1
#
_cell.length_a   1.000
_cell.length_b   1.000
_cell.length_c   1.000
_cell.angle_alpha   90.00
_cell.angle_beta   90.00
_cell.angle_gamma   90.00
#
_symmetry.space_group_name_H-M   'P 1'
#
loop_
_entity.id
_entity.type
_entity.pdbx_description
1 polymer ?
#
loop_
_entity_poly.entity_id
_entity_poly.type
_entity_poly.pdbx_seq_one_letter_code
_entity_poly.pdbx_strand_id
1 'polypeptide(L)'
;MKGIQRFSNIYRWMVTAVGGLVCAYAAARLSPAALDLRFLVLVICTLGFGSRLTVRIPRVSGEVSVSDTFIFITLLLYGVEPAVLLAAVEAMLSSSRFSRRKVTVFFNGAVMAVSTLLAARSLEFFFGRVTDLRLGDYSARYIEALI
;
A
#
# COMPACT_ATOMS: atom_id res chain seq x y z
N MET A 1 23.65 21.09 18.20
CA MET A 1 23.01 19.83 17.72
C MET A 1 21.60 19.54 18.24
N LYS A 2 21.03 20.27 19.23
CA LYS A 2 19.64 20.03 19.72
C LYS A 2 18.50 20.49 18.80
N GLY A 3 18.76 21.46 17.89
CA GLY A 3 17.74 22.00 16.98
C GLY A 3 17.24 21.00 15.93
N ILE A 4 18.15 20.29 15.26
CA ILE A 4 17.84 19.31 14.20
C ILE A 4 16.97 18.16 14.72
N GLN A 5 17.17 17.75 15.99
CA GLN A 5 16.41 16.67 16.61
C GLN A 5 14.94 17.03 16.85
N ARG A 6 14.65 18.29 17.20
CA ARG A 6 13.27 18.79 17.37
C ARG A 6 12.52 18.80 16.04
N PHE A 7 13.14 19.28 14.97
CA PHE A 7 12.54 19.25 13.63
C PHE A 7 12.26 17.82 13.15
N SER A 8 13.17 16.88 13.39
CA SER A 8 12.96 15.47 13.04
C SER A 8 11.77 14.85 13.79
N ASN A 9 11.59 15.17 15.07
CA ASN A 9 10.45 14.69 15.84
C ASN A 9 9.12 15.31 15.38
N ILE A 10 9.09 16.62 15.12
CA ILE A 10 7.89 17.30 14.62
C ILE A 10 7.49 16.72 13.26
N TYR A 11 8.45 16.53 12.35
CA TYR A 11 8.22 15.90 11.06
C TYR A 11 7.62 14.50 11.19
N ARG A 12 8.19 13.66 12.05
CA ARG A 12 7.66 12.30 12.30
C ARG A 12 6.23 12.33 12.80
N TRP A 13 5.91 13.22 13.73
CA TRP A 13 4.56 13.36 14.27
C TRP A 13 3.56 13.84 13.22
N MET A 14 3.93 14.85 12.42
CA MET A 14 3.07 15.33 11.34
C MET A 14 2.78 14.24 10.31
N VAL A 15 3.80 13.52 9.84
CA VAL A 15 3.61 12.41 8.89
C VAL A 15 2.76 11.30 9.50
N THR A 16 2.97 10.97 10.77
CA THR A 16 2.17 9.95 11.46
C THR A 16 0.71 10.37 11.57
N ALA A 17 0.44 11.64 11.88
CA ALA A 17 -0.92 12.19 11.93
C ALA A 17 -1.59 12.15 10.55
N VAL A 18 -0.89 12.55 9.49
CA VAL A 18 -1.40 12.52 8.11
C VAL A 18 -1.67 11.08 7.67
N GLY A 19 -0.74 10.16 7.89
CA GLY A 19 -0.97 8.74 7.57
C GLY A 19 -2.10 8.12 8.38
N GLY A 20 -2.26 8.52 9.65
CA GLY A 20 -3.41 8.14 10.47
C GLY A 20 -4.73 8.61 9.88
N LEU A 21 -4.80 9.86 9.41
CA LEU A 21 -5.97 10.38 8.70
C LEU A 21 -6.25 9.64 7.39
N VAL A 22 -5.20 9.30 6.63
CA VAL A 22 -5.32 8.52 5.39
C VAL A 22 -5.88 7.13 5.68
N CYS A 23 -5.35 6.44 6.70
CA CYS A 23 -5.88 5.14 7.12
C CYS A 23 -7.33 5.24 7.61
N ALA A 24 -7.68 6.29 8.38
CA ALA A 24 -9.04 6.51 8.84
C ALA A 24 -10.00 6.77 7.66
N TYR A 25 -9.59 7.57 6.68
CA TYR A 25 -10.34 7.82 5.46
C TYR A 25 -10.55 6.53 4.64
N ALA A 26 -9.49 5.72 4.48
CA ALA A 26 -9.58 4.44 3.78
C ALA A 26 -10.50 3.47 4.51
N ALA A 27 -10.40 3.37 5.84
CA ALA A 27 -11.25 2.51 6.66
C ALA A 27 -12.73 2.94 6.62
N ALA A 28 -13.02 4.25 6.60
CA ALA A 28 -14.38 4.76 6.54
C ALA A 28 -15.06 4.52 5.18
N ARG A 29 -14.28 4.38 4.10
CA ARG A 29 -14.78 4.08 2.75
C ARG A 29 -14.72 2.60 2.39
N LEU A 30 -14.04 1.81 3.20
CA LEU A 30 -13.95 0.37 3.00
C LEU A 30 -15.32 -0.25 3.19
N SER A 31 -15.88 -0.81 2.12
CA SER A 31 -17.12 -1.59 2.18
C SER A 31 -16.76 -3.05 2.47
N PRO A 32 -17.06 -3.59 3.67
CA PRO A 32 -16.67 -4.97 4.04
C PRO A 32 -17.28 -6.02 3.12
N ALA A 33 -18.43 -5.72 2.51
CA ALA A 33 -19.11 -6.60 1.56
C ALA A 33 -18.29 -6.89 0.29
N ALA A 34 -17.27 -6.08 -0.03
CA ALA A 34 -16.37 -6.30 -1.16
C ALA A 34 -15.15 -7.18 -0.82
N LEU A 35 -14.97 -7.55 0.45
CA LEU A 35 -13.84 -8.35 0.91
C LEU A 35 -14.18 -9.84 0.85
N ASP A 36 -13.64 -10.53 -0.16
CA ASP A 36 -13.83 -11.96 -0.38
C ASP A 36 -12.66 -12.79 0.18
N LEU A 37 -12.81 -14.13 0.24
CA LEU A 37 -11.76 -15.06 0.68
C LEU A 37 -10.43 -14.87 -0.10
N ARG A 38 -10.52 -14.47 -1.37
CA ARG A 38 -9.36 -14.12 -2.21
C ARG A 38 -8.56 -12.93 -1.66
N PHE A 39 -9.23 -11.95 -1.04
CA PHE A 39 -8.55 -10.84 -0.37
C PHE A 39 -7.78 -11.34 0.84
N LEU A 40 -8.38 -12.24 1.63
CA LEU A 40 -7.71 -12.83 2.79
C LEU A 40 -6.44 -13.59 2.40
N VAL A 41 -6.47 -14.34 1.30
CA VAL A 41 -5.28 -15.01 0.76
C VAL A 41 -4.21 -13.97 0.37
N LEU A 42 -4.59 -12.88 -0.31
CA LEU A 42 -3.65 -11.80 -0.63
C LEU A 42 -3.05 -11.16 0.62
N VAL A 43 -3.84 -10.91 1.66
CA VAL A 43 -3.35 -10.37 2.93
C VAL A 43 -2.32 -11.33 3.54
N ILE A 44 -2.64 -12.62 3.64
CA ILE A 44 -1.74 -13.64 4.19
C ILE A 44 -0.45 -13.72 3.37
N CYS A 45 -0.54 -13.72 2.04
CA CYS A 45 0.62 -13.70 1.16
C CYS A 45 1.45 -12.44 1.38
N THR A 46 0.85 -11.25 1.36
CA THR A 46 1.55 -9.98 1.53
C THR A 46 2.31 -9.95 2.86
N LEU A 47 1.64 -10.29 3.96
CA LEU A 47 2.25 -10.29 5.30
C LEU A 47 3.27 -11.44 5.48
N GLY A 48 3.03 -12.59 4.86
CA GLY A 48 3.94 -13.74 4.89
C GLY A 48 5.23 -13.48 4.09
N PHE A 49 5.10 -12.97 2.86
CA PHE A 49 6.20 -12.69 1.95
C PHE A 49 6.97 -11.41 2.31
N GLY A 50 6.31 -10.40 2.90
CA GLY A 50 6.95 -9.20 3.45
C GLY A 50 8.02 -9.54 4.49
N SER A 51 7.95 -10.73 5.12
CA SER A 51 8.97 -11.19 6.07
C SER A 51 10.18 -11.89 5.44
N ARG A 52 10.12 -12.36 4.18
CA ARG A 52 11.13 -13.31 3.64
C ARG A 52 11.84 -12.88 2.37
N LEU A 53 11.34 -11.90 1.61
CA LEU A 53 11.83 -11.65 0.24
C LEU A 53 12.08 -10.17 -0.07
N THR A 54 12.87 -9.53 0.79
CA THR A 54 13.70 -8.38 0.41
C THR A 54 14.79 -8.89 -0.54
N VAL A 55 14.46 -9.04 -1.82
CA VAL A 55 15.46 -9.41 -2.83
C VAL A 55 16.25 -8.14 -3.14
N ARG A 56 17.34 -7.92 -2.41
CA ARG A 56 18.28 -6.86 -2.74
C ARG A 56 18.84 -7.15 -4.13
N ILE A 57 18.61 -6.24 -5.07
CA ILE A 57 19.19 -6.34 -6.40
C ILE A 57 20.69 -6.05 -6.27
N PRO A 58 21.58 -7.03 -6.48
CA PRO A 58 23.00 -6.81 -6.38
C PRO A 58 23.45 -6.07 -7.65
N ARG A 59 23.42 -4.73 -7.61
CA ARG A 59 24.08 -3.72 -8.50
C ARG A 59 23.36 -2.37 -8.55
N VAL A 60 22.18 -2.24 -7.96
CA VAL A 60 21.43 -0.97 -7.85
C VAL A 60 20.89 -0.86 -6.43
N SER A 61 20.87 0.35 -5.86
CA SER A 61 20.24 0.63 -4.55
C SER A 61 18.71 0.60 -4.62
N GLY A 62 18.14 -0.29 -5.43
CA GLY A 62 16.72 -0.56 -5.55
C GLY A 62 16.41 -1.93 -4.99
N GLU A 63 15.46 -2.00 -4.07
CA GLU A 63 14.90 -3.24 -3.56
C GLU A 63 13.49 -3.35 -4.13
N VAL A 64 13.25 -4.38 -4.94
CA VAL A 64 11.88 -4.70 -5.35
C VAL A 64 11.34 -5.66 -4.28
N SER A 65 10.57 -5.11 -3.35
CA SER A 65 9.89 -5.91 -2.34
C SER A 65 8.75 -6.68 -3.01
N VAL A 66 8.75 -8.01 -2.85
CA VAL A 66 7.64 -8.86 -3.30
C VAL A 66 6.31 -8.41 -2.67
N SER A 67 6.39 -7.83 -1.46
CA SER A 67 5.26 -7.26 -0.75
C SER A 67 4.59 -6.10 -1.51
N ASP A 68 5.40 -5.22 -2.10
CA ASP A 68 4.90 -4.06 -2.85
C ASP A 68 4.08 -4.51 -4.06
N THR A 69 4.51 -5.58 -4.74
CA THR A 69 3.76 -6.18 -5.84
C THR A 69 2.38 -6.66 -5.38
N PHE A 70 2.28 -7.32 -4.22
CA PHE A 70 0.98 -7.75 -3.70
C PHE A 70 0.10 -6.59 -3.25
N ILE A 71 0.69 -5.50 -2.72
CA ILE A 71 -0.01 -4.25 -2.42
C ILE A 71 -0.60 -3.65 -3.70
N PHE A 72 0.18 -3.60 -4.79
CA PHE A 72 -0.32 -3.12 -6.08
C PHE A 72 -1.36 -4.05 -6.70
N ILE A 73 -1.21 -5.37 -6.59
CA ILE A 73 -2.26 -6.32 -7.00
C ILE A 73 -3.54 -6.05 -6.20
N THR A 74 -3.42 -5.82 -4.90
CA THR A 74 -4.57 -5.47 -4.05
C THR A 74 -5.21 -4.15 -4.50
N LEU A 75 -4.41 -3.15 -4.88
CA LEU A 75 -4.90 -1.89 -5.44
C LEU A 75 -5.70 -2.12 -6.73
N LEU A 76 -5.15 -2.91 -7.64
CA LEU A 76 -5.77 -3.18 -8.94
C LEU A 76 -7.05 -4.01 -8.80
N LEU A 77 -7.08 -4.94 -7.85
CA LEU A 77 -8.18 -5.88 -7.69
C LEU A 77 -9.28 -5.36 -6.76
N TYR A 78 -8.93 -4.73 -5.65
CA TYR A 78 -9.90 -4.34 -4.61
C TYR A 78 -10.04 -2.83 -4.46
N GLY A 79 -9.24 -2.05 -5.18
CA GLY A 79 -9.27 -0.60 -5.13
C GLY A 79 -8.32 0.00 -4.09
N VAL A 80 -8.44 1.30 -3.93
CA VAL A 80 -7.48 2.14 -3.20
C VAL A 80 -7.52 1.87 -1.70
N GLU A 81 -8.71 1.79 -1.14
CA GLU A 81 -8.96 1.68 0.30
C GLU A 81 -8.31 0.43 0.93
N PRO A 82 -8.57 -0.80 0.44
CA PRO A 82 -7.96 -1.99 1.01
C PRO A 82 -6.43 -2.04 0.79
N ALA A 83 -5.94 -1.51 -0.33
CA ALA A 83 -4.51 -1.48 -0.62
C ALA A 83 -3.73 -0.57 0.32
N VAL A 84 -4.26 0.63 0.60
CA VAL A 84 -3.66 1.59 1.54
C VAL A 84 -3.58 1.01 2.95
N LEU A 85 -4.66 0.36 3.41
CA LEU A 85 -4.67 -0.28 4.73
C LEU A 85 -3.70 -1.46 4.79
N LEU A 86 -3.66 -2.30 3.76
CA LEU A 86 -2.75 -3.43 3.70
C LEU A 86 -1.28 -2.98 3.71
N ALA A 87 -0.95 -1.94 2.93
CA ALA A 87 0.40 -1.35 2.90
C ALA A 87 0.82 -0.78 4.26
N ALA A 88 -0.09 -0.08 4.94
CA ALA A 88 0.18 0.46 6.27
C ALA A 88 0.45 -0.65 7.29
N VAL A 89 -0.39 -1.69 7.31
CA VAL A 89 -0.26 -2.83 8.23
C VAL A 89 1.02 -3.61 7.95
N GLU A 90 1.33 -3.87 6.68
CA GLU A 90 2.55 -4.58 6.29
C GLU A 90 3.80 -3.81 6.75
N ALA A 91 3.84 -2.51 6.49
CA ALA A 91 4.98 -1.67 6.86
C ALA A 91 5.15 -1.59 8.39
N MET A 92 4.04 -1.58 9.14
CA MET A 92 4.06 -1.63 10.60
C MET A 92 4.58 -2.98 11.10
N LEU A 93 4.12 -4.10 10.54
CA LEU A 93 4.56 -5.43 10.95
C LEU A 93 6.03 -5.68 10.60
N SER A 94 6.45 -5.31 9.40
CA SER A 94 7.85 -5.38 8.97
C SER A 94 8.73 -4.52 9.87
N SER A 95 8.34 -3.26 10.12
CA SER A 95 9.10 -2.36 10.99
C SER A 95 9.17 -2.82 12.44
N SER A 96 8.07 -3.37 12.98
CA SER A 96 8.03 -3.89 14.36
C SER A 96 8.94 -5.10 14.55
N ARG A 97 9.21 -5.86 13.48
CA ARG A 97 10.10 -7.02 13.51
C ARG A 97 11.57 -6.62 13.56
N PHE A 98 11.94 -5.55 12.86
CA PHE A 98 13.33 -5.05 12.83
C PHE A 98 13.64 -4.00 13.91
N SER A 99 12.65 -3.24 14.39
CA SER A 99 12.84 -2.16 15.37
C SER A 99 11.79 -2.20 16.46
N ARG A 100 12.23 -2.14 17.73
CA ARG A 100 11.32 -2.08 18.90
C ARG A 100 10.74 -0.69 19.17
N ARG A 101 11.17 0.35 18.44
CA ARG A 101 10.67 1.73 18.66
C ARG A 101 9.32 1.91 17.98
N LYS A 102 8.24 1.89 18.77
CA LYS A 102 6.85 2.10 18.31
C LYS A 102 6.69 3.35 17.44
N VAL A 103 7.37 4.45 17.77
CA VAL A 103 7.34 5.69 16.98
C VAL A 103 7.81 5.48 15.54
N THR A 104 8.87 4.69 15.34
CA THR A 104 9.36 4.35 13.99
C THR A 104 8.38 3.45 13.26
N VAL A 105 7.74 2.52 13.97
CA VAL A 105 6.73 1.60 13.40
C VAL A 105 5.54 2.38 12.85
N PHE A 106 4.94 3.26 13.66
CA PHE A 106 3.81 4.08 13.23
C PHE A 106 4.19 5.07 12.13
N PHE A 107 5.37 5.68 12.22
CA PHE A 107 5.87 6.57 11.19
C PHE A 107 6.04 5.84 9.85
N ASN A 108 6.65 4.65 9.83
CA ASN A 108 6.84 3.87 8.61
C ASN A 108 5.49 3.41 8.02
N GLY A 109 4.55 2.97 8.86
CA GLY A 109 3.19 2.66 8.44
C GLY A 109 2.47 3.86 7.81
N ALA A 110 2.59 5.03 8.44
CA ALA A 110 2.01 6.27 7.95
C ALA A 110 2.62 6.73 6.62
N VAL A 111 3.94 6.63 6.46
CA VAL A 111 4.62 6.91 5.20
C VAL A 111 4.11 5.98 4.11
N MET A 112 3.99 4.67 4.37
CA MET A 112 3.44 3.75 3.38
C MET A 112 1.99 4.05 3.03
N ALA A 113 1.13 4.34 4.02
CA ALA A 113 -0.26 4.71 3.76
C ALA A 113 -0.39 5.90 2.79
N VAL A 114 0.38 6.96 3.05
CA VAL A 114 0.39 8.17 2.21
C VAL A 114 0.97 7.88 0.83
N SER A 115 2.10 7.16 0.76
CA SER A 115 2.75 6.80 -0.51
C SER A 115 1.84 5.94 -1.40
N THR A 116 1.20 4.91 -0.82
CA THR A 116 0.28 4.05 -1.56
C THR A 116 -0.95 4.80 -2.02
N LEU A 117 -1.49 5.72 -1.20
CA LEU A 117 -2.61 6.57 -1.61
C LEU A 117 -2.20 7.46 -2.78
N LEU A 118 -1.04 8.12 -2.71
CA LEU A 118 -0.56 8.98 -3.80
C LEU A 118 -0.30 8.19 -5.08
N ALA A 119 0.30 7.01 -4.97
CA ALA A 119 0.50 6.11 -6.11
C ALA A 119 -0.84 5.70 -6.74
N ALA A 120 -1.81 5.32 -5.91
CA ALA A 120 -3.16 4.97 -6.34
C ALA A 120 -3.87 6.13 -7.03
N ARG A 121 -3.82 7.34 -6.46
CA ARG A 121 -4.40 8.54 -7.07
C ARG A 121 -3.71 8.94 -8.36
N SER A 122 -2.40 8.76 -8.43
CA SER A 122 -1.64 8.99 -9.67
C SER A 122 -2.09 8.01 -10.74
N LEU A 123 -2.23 6.73 -10.40
CA LEU A 123 -2.76 5.72 -11.31
C LEU A 123 -4.19 6.04 -11.77
N GLU A 124 -5.08 6.42 -10.85
CA GLU A 124 -6.45 6.84 -11.18
C GLU A 124 -6.49 8.08 -12.08
N PHE A 125 -5.55 9.01 -11.90
CA PHE A 125 -5.46 10.21 -12.72
C PHE A 125 -5.07 9.90 -14.17
N PHE A 126 -4.16 8.95 -14.39
CA PHE A 126 -3.72 8.57 -15.73
C PHE A 126 -4.63 7.56 -16.42
N PHE A 127 -5.17 6.58 -15.70
CA PHE A 127 -5.90 5.44 -16.27
C PHE A 127 -7.41 5.45 -15.98
N GLY A 128 -7.90 6.41 -15.18
CA GLY A 128 -9.27 6.38 -14.67
C GLY A 128 -9.43 5.45 -13.47
N ARG A 129 -10.67 5.29 -12.99
CA ARG A 129 -10.96 4.50 -11.78
C ARG A 129 -10.47 3.05 -11.94
N VAL A 130 -9.57 2.64 -11.05
CA VAL A 130 -8.93 1.30 -11.13
C VAL A 130 -9.94 0.16 -10.99
N THR A 131 -11.01 0.36 -10.22
CA THR A 131 -12.11 -0.61 -10.09
C THR A 131 -12.94 -0.75 -11.37
N ASP A 132 -12.95 0.27 -12.24
CA ASP A 132 -13.61 0.19 -13.54
C ASP A 132 -12.76 -0.61 -14.53
N LEU A 133 -11.49 -0.90 -14.26
CA LEU A 133 -10.70 -1.85 -15.06
C LEU A 133 -11.12 -3.32 -14.81
N ARG A 134 -11.79 -3.61 -13.69
CA ARG A 134 -12.40 -4.92 -13.41
C ARG A 134 -13.76 -5.09 -14.07
N LEU A 135 -14.53 -4.00 -14.18
CA LEU A 135 -15.88 -3.96 -14.77
C LEU A 135 -15.87 -3.49 -16.22
N GLY A 136 -14.75 -2.98 -16.71
CA GLY A 136 -14.47 -2.71 -18.10
C GLY A 136 -14.54 -4.03 -18.82
N ASP A 137 -15.75 -4.28 -19.31
CA ASP A 137 -16.16 -5.47 -20.00
C ASP A 137 -15.01 -6.03 -20.83
N TYR A 138 -14.78 -7.33 -20.70
CA TYR A 138 -14.33 -8.16 -21.82
C TYR A 138 -15.41 -8.12 -22.93
N SER A 139 -15.87 -6.92 -23.31
CA SER A 139 -16.84 -6.66 -24.34
C SER A 139 -16.14 -6.96 -25.64
N ALA A 140 -16.73 -7.89 -26.38
CA ALA A 140 -16.55 -8.32 -27.77
C ALA A 140 -15.57 -7.58 -28.71
N ARG A 141 -15.22 -6.30 -28.50
CA ARG A 141 -14.23 -5.52 -29.27
C ARG A 141 -12.82 -6.12 -29.30
N TYR A 142 -12.41 -6.88 -28.29
CA TYR A 142 -11.11 -7.59 -28.37
C TYR A 142 -11.17 -8.81 -29.29
N ILE A 143 -12.35 -9.41 -29.47
CA ILE A 143 -12.55 -10.54 -30.38
C ILE A 143 -12.64 -10.02 -31.83
N GLU A 144 -13.25 -8.85 -32.05
CA GLU A 144 -13.26 -8.19 -33.37
C GLU A 144 -11.89 -7.69 -33.84
N ALA A 145 -10.95 -7.42 -32.92
CA ALA A 145 -9.59 -7.02 -33.30
C ALA A 145 -8.68 -8.21 -33.66
N LEU A 146 -9.12 -9.45 -33.41
CA LEU A 146 -8.35 -10.68 -33.63
C LEU A 146 -8.89 -11.55 -34.79
N ILE A 147 -10.02 -11.17 -35.39
CA ILE A 147 -10.64 -11.80 -36.57
C ILE A 147 -10.55 -10.82 -37.73
#